data_AF-A0A1Y4UCU2-F1
#
_entry.id   AF-A0A1Y4UCU2-F1
#
_cell.length_a   1.000
_cell.length_b   1.000
_cell.length_c   1.000
_cell.angle_alpha   90.00
_cell.angle_beta   90.00
_cell.angle_gamma   90.00
#
_symmetry.space_group_name_H-M   'P 1'
#
loop_
_entity.id
_entity.type
_entity.pdbx_description
1 polymer ?
#
loop_
_entity_poly.entity_id
_entity_poly.type
_entity_poly.pdbx_seq_one_letter_code
_entity_poly.pdbx_strand_id
1 'polypeptide(L)'
;MKEENIKQVDQIMTALTKVIDPELQVDVVNLGLIYGIDIEKEKATIKMTLTIMGCPLSDYLQNSIQNAVLQVDGISKCDIRLVWYPVWSPERMSEAAKEQLGMQEKKKAKSQNEAKIIDFNLPIKKLADKYPDFVQIMYDCGFTRIKIPGLLNTVGRVMTIPLGAQAMKIDLAKVKKAFEEKGYKVIND
;
A
#
# COMPACT_ATOMS: atom_id res chain seq x y z
N MET A 1 -4.38 26.61 9.19
CA MET A 1 -3.30 27.19 8.36
C MET A 1 -3.90 28.35 7.58
N LYS A 2 -3.16 29.44 7.36
CA LYS A 2 -3.64 30.59 6.56
C LYS A 2 -3.63 30.23 5.07
N GLU A 3 -4.52 30.83 4.28
CA GLU A 3 -4.67 30.55 2.84
C GLU A 3 -3.40 30.82 2.03
N GLU A 4 -2.63 31.83 2.44
CA GLU A 4 -1.33 32.19 1.88
C GLU A 4 -0.28 31.07 2.03
N ASN A 5 -0.29 30.38 3.18
CA ASN A 5 0.61 29.26 3.43
C ASN A 5 0.31 28.07 2.52
N ILE A 6 -0.94 27.85 2.11
CA ILE A 6 -1.32 26.72 1.24
C ILE A 6 -0.67 26.89 -0.13
N LYS A 7 -0.77 28.09 -0.70
CA LYS A 7 -0.12 28.40 -1.99
C LYS A 7 1.40 28.25 -1.93
N GLN A 8 2.02 28.72 -0.84
CA GLN A 8 3.47 28.57 -0.66
C GLN A 8 3.87 27.10 -0.50
N VAL A 9 3.07 26.30 0.21
CA VAL A 9 3.32 24.84 0.32
C VAL A 9 3.27 24.20 -1.06
N ASP A 10 2.29 24.53 -1.91
CA ASP A 10 2.20 23.99 -3.28
C ASP A 10 3.40 24.39 -4.14
N GLN A 11 3.88 25.63 -4.01
CA GLN A 11 5.10 26.10 -4.68
C GLN A 11 6.34 25.35 -4.19
N ILE A 12 6.47 25.12 -2.88
CA ILE A 12 7.55 24.33 -2.30
C ILE A 12 7.49 22.89 -2.82
N MET A 13 6.31 22.25 -2.79
CA MET A 13 6.14 20.90 -3.31
C MET A 13 6.56 20.81 -4.78
N THR A 14 6.19 21.79 -5.60
CA THR A 14 6.58 21.89 -7.01
C THR A 14 8.08 22.12 -7.19
N ALA A 15 8.74 22.85 -6.29
CA ALA A 15 10.19 22.99 -6.32
C ALA A 15 10.89 21.66 -5.94
N LEU A 16 10.34 20.94 -4.97
CA LEU A 16 10.88 19.68 -4.49
C LEU A 16 10.78 18.54 -5.51
N THR A 17 9.83 18.55 -6.45
CA THR A 17 9.80 17.57 -7.54
C THR A 17 11.00 17.66 -8.49
N LYS A 18 11.81 18.74 -8.41
CA LYS A 18 13.05 18.89 -9.18
C LYS A 18 14.26 18.27 -8.49
N VAL A 19 14.15 17.92 -7.21
CA VAL A 19 15.22 17.32 -6.43
C VAL A 19 15.16 15.81 -6.61
N ILE A 20 16.09 15.28 -7.40
CA ILE A 20 16.18 13.86 -7.76
C ILE A 20 17.11 13.12 -6.80
N ASP A 21 16.67 11.98 -6.30
CA ASP A 21 17.54 11.03 -5.62
C ASP A 21 18.51 10.39 -6.63
N PRO A 22 19.83 10.55 -6.48
CA PRO A 22 20.78 10.07 -7.47
C PRO A 22 20.93 8.53 -7.48
N GLU A 23 20.47 7.80 -6.45
CA GLU A 23 20.48 6.34 -6.46
C GLU A 23 19.25 5.78 -7.20
N LEU A 24 18.07 6.31 -6.88
CA LEU A 24 16.81 5.82 -7.45
C LEU A 24 16.39 6.54 -8.74
N GLN A 25 17.00 7.68 -9.06
CA GLN A 25 16.66 8.53 -10.22
C GLN A 25 15.19 8.97 -10.24
N VAL A 26 14.59 9.12 -9.05
CA VAL A 26 13.21 9.59 -8.85
C VAL A 26 13.24 10.78 -7.88
N ASP A 27 12.32 11.72 -8.04
CA ASP A 27 12.27 12.89 -7.14
C ASP A 27 11.77 12.56 -5.74
N VAL A 28 12.21 13.39 -4.78
CA VAL A 28 11.92 13.21 -3.34
C VAL A 28 10.42 13.27 -3.00
N VAL A 29 9.61 13.93 -3.83
CA VAL A 29 8.16 14.02 -3.65
C VAL A 29 7.50 12.72 -4.08
N ASN A 30 7.80 12.24 -5.28
CA ASN A 30 7.27 10.97 -5.80
C ASN A 30 7.81 9.75 -5.04
N LEU A 31 9.00 9.82 -4.46
CA LEU A 31 9.50 8.81 -3.51
C LEU A 31 8.76 8.83 -2.16
N GLY A 32 7.99 9.87 -1.86
CA GLY A 32 7.28 10.01 -0.60
C GLY A 32 8.20 10.28 0.60
N LEU A 33 9.33 10.96 0.38
CA LEU A 33 10.30 11.26 1.43
C LEU A 33 9.93 12.51 2.25
N ILE A 34 9.05 13.37 1.72
CA ILE A 34 8.58 14.59 2.38
C ILE A 34 7.35 14.26 3.23
N TYR A 35 7.45 14.37 4.55
CA TYR A 35 6.38 14.04 5.50
C TYR A 35 5.57 15.24 5.95
N GLY A 36 6.14 16.44 5.85
CA GLY A 36 5.42 17.66 6.20
C GLY A 36 6.23 18.91 5.90
N ILE A 37 5.51 19.99 5.66
CA ILE A 37 6.05 21.31 5.42
C ILE A 37 5.32 22.24 6.38
N ASP A 38 6.05 22.83 7.32
CA ASP A 38 5.55 23.85 8.23
C ASP A 38 6.15 25.20 7.82
N ILE A 39 5.31 26.20 7.59
CA ILE A 39 5.74 27.55 7.22
C ILE A 39 5.35 28.53 8.32
N GLU A 40 6.36 29.18 8.89
CA GLU A 40 6.21 30.23 9.89
C GLU A 40 6.82 31.52 9.35
N LYS A 41 5.96 32.45 8.89
CA LYS A 41 6.37 33.69 8.20
C LYS A 41 7.21 33.34 6.97
N GLU A 42 8.51 33.66 6.98
CA GLU A 42 9.43 33.40 5.86
C GLU A 42 10.30 32.16 6.08
N LYS A 43 10.04 31.40 7.15
CA LYS A 43 10.81 30.20 7.49
C LYS A 43 10.03 28.95 7.15
N ALA A 44 10.55 28.14 6.24
CA ALA A 44 10.07 26.80 5.96
C ALA A 44 10.81 25.77 6.84
N THR A 45 10.07 24.82 7.41
CA THR A 45 10.61 23.64 8.08
C THR A 45 10.14 22.41 7.34
N ILE A 46 11.06 21.68 6.72
CA ILE A 46 10.76 20.46 5.96
C ILE A 46 11.02 19.25 6.85
N LYS A 47 9.98 18.47 7.14
CA LYS A 47 10.10 17.17 7.79
C LYS A 47 10.28 16.13 6.70
N MET A 48 11.42 15.45 6.68
CA MET A 48 11.71 14.43 5.69
C MET A 48 12.29 13.17 6.32
N THR A 49 12.25 12.08 5.57
CA THR A 49 12.91 10.82 5.92
C THR A 49 13.86 10.38 4.80
N LEU A 50 14.58 9.30 5.02
CA LEU A 50 15.47 8.68 4.03
C LEU A 50 15.07 7.22 3.81
N THR A 51 15.42 6.71 2.64
CA THR A 51 15.23 5.29 2.29
C THR A 51 16.07 4.36 3.17
N ILE A 52 17.24 4.81 3.62
CA ILE A 52 18.20 4.06 4.44
C ILE A 52 18.79 4.94 5.54
N MET A 53 18.92 4.38 6.76
CA MET A 53 19.56 5.05 7.88
C MET A 53 21.07 5.22 7.66
N GLY A 54 21.61 6.42 7.88
CA GLY A 54 23.05 6.68 7.82
C GLY A 54 23.62 6.78 6.40
N CYS A 55 22.79 7.03 5.39
CA CYS A 55 23.25 7.19 4.02
C CYS A 55 24.17 8.44 3.87
N PRO A 56 25.38 8.31 3.29
CA PRO A 56 26.28 9.45 3.07
C PRO A 56 25.71 10.50 2.10
N LEU A 57 24.71 10.12 1.29
CA LEU A 57 23.96 11.04 0.43
C LEU A 57 22.94 11.91 1.17
N SER A 58 22.72 11.67 2.46
CA SER A 58 21.77 12.44 3.26
C SER A 58 22.08 13.94 3.25
N ASP A 59 23.36 14.32 3.32
CA ASP A 59 23.76 15.73 3.26
C ASP A 59 23.53 16.33 1.88
N TYR A 60 23.76 15.56 0.81
CA TYR A 60 23.51 16.01 -0.57
C TYR A 60 22.01 16.28 -0.80
N LEU A 61 21.15 15.36 -0.39
CA LEU A 61 19.70 15.50 -0.51
C LEU A 61 19.19 16.66 0.35
N GLN A 62 19.66 16.78 1.59
CA GLN A 62 19.30 17.90 2.46
C GLN A 62 19.68 19.24 1.85
N ASN A 63 20.92 19.39 1.37
CA ASN A 63 21.36 20.63 0.73
C ASN A 63 20.55 20.94 -0.55
N SER A 64 20.24 19.92 -1.36
CA SER A 64 19.45 20.08 -2.58
C SER A 64 18.01 20.52 -2.29
N ILE A 65 17.38 19.91 -1.29
CA ILE A 65 16.05 20.28 -0.79
C ILE A 65 16.07 21.72 -0.26
N GLN A 66 17.04 22.05 0.58
CA GLN A 66 17.16 23.39 1.16
C GLN A 66 17.32 24.45 0.07
N ASN A 67 18.19 24.21 -0.92
CA ASN A 67 18.39 25.11 -2.04
C ASN A 67 17.11 25.28 -2.86
N ALA A 68 16.40 24.18 -3.18
CA ALA A 68 15.15 24.25 -3.93
C ALA A 68 14.06 25.05 -3.20
N VAL A 69 13.94 24.87 -1.88
CA VAL A 69 12.96 25.59 -1.04
C VAL A 69 13.29 27.09 -0.97
N LEU A 70 14.57 27.45 -0.86
CA LEU A 70 15.02 28.85 -0.83
C LEU A 70 14.83 29.61 -2.16
N GLN A 71 14.55 28.90 -3.26
CA GLN A 71 14.18 29.54 -4.53
C GLN A 71 12.69 29.91 -4.60
N VAL A 72 11.89 29.56 -3.58
CA VAL A 72 10.46 29.89 -3.54
C VAL A 72 10.27 31.29 -2.97
N ASP A 73 9.50 32.11 -3.68
CA ASP A 73 9.20 33.48 -3.27
C ASP A 73 8.58 33.55 -1.87
N GLY A 74 9.13 34.44 -1.03
CA GLY A 74 8.68 34.63 0.35
C GLY A 74 9.28 33.65 1.37
N ILE A 75 10.21 32.78 0.97
CA ILE A 75 10.97 31.92 1.89
C ILE A 75 12.41 32.42 1.98
N SER A 76 12.81 32.95 3.15
CA SER A 76 14.17 33.44 3.41
C SER A 76 15.03 32.45 4.20
N LYS A 77 14.38 31.47 4.85
CA LYS A 77 15.07 30.43 5.63
C LYS A 77 14.42 29.07 5.46
N CYS A 78 15.22 28.02 5.32
CA CYS A 78 14.77 26.64 5.29
C CYS A 78 15.55 25.80 6.29
N ASP A 79 14.84 25.16 7.22
CA ASP A 79 15.40 24.17 8.15
C ASP A 79 14.90 22.77 7.74
N ILE A 80 15.78 21.79 7.77
CA ILE A 80 15.42 20.38 7.51
C ILE A 80 15.39 19.61 8.82
N ARG A 81 14.31 18.87 9.05
CA ARG A 81 14.13 17.96 10.17
C ARG A 81 14.03 16.53 9.66
N LEU A 82 15.07 15.77 9.93
CA LEU A 82 15.08 14.36 9.62
C LEU A 82 14.25 13.59 10.65
N VAL A 83 13.25 12.84 10.18
CA VAL A 83 12.37 12.01 11.00
C VAL A 83 12.46 10.56 10.55
N TRP A 84 12.56 9.65 11.52
CA TRP A 84 12.62 8.21 11.28
C TRP A 84 11.30 7.49 11.54
N TYR A 85 10.35 8.19 12.17
CA TYR A 85 9.03 7.65 12.45
C TYR A 85 7.94 8.56 11.85
N PRO A 86 7.00 8.01 11.07
CA PRO A 86 6.92 6.60 10.64
C PRO A 86 8.07 6.18 9.70
N VAL A 87 8.49 4.91 9.77
CA VAL A 87 9.54 4.38 8.88
C VAL A 87 9.07 4.46 7.43
N TRP A 88 9.98 4.80 6.52
CA TRP A 88 9.68 4.84 5.09
C TRP A 88 9.45 3.42 4.54
N SER A 89 8.49 3.28 3.64
CA SER A 89 8.25 2.05 2.88
C SER A 89 7.93 2.38 1.43
N PRO A 90 8.21 1.46 0.48
CA PRO A 90 7.85 1.63 -0.94
C PRO A 90 6.37 1.94 -1.21
N GLU A 91 5.48 1.60 -0.29
CA GLU A 91 4.05 1.91 -0.37
C GLU A 91 3.76 3.41 -0.40
N ARG A 92 4.69 4.24 0.09
CA ARG A 92 4.60 5.70 0.09
C ARG A 92 4.93 6.34 -1.25
N MET A 93 5.51 5.58 -2.18
CA MET A 93 5.84 6.08 -3.51
C MET A 93 4.57 6.35 -4.31
N SER A 94 4.63 7.34 -5.20
CA SER A 94 3.59 7.55 -6.19
C SER A 94 3.53 6.39 -7.18
N GLU A 95 2.37 6.18 -7.81
CA GLU A 95 2.21 5.14 -8.82
C GLU A 95 3.23 5.29 -9.97
N ALA A 96 3.49 6.54 -10.39
CA ALA A 96 4.47 6.84 -11.42
C ALA A 96 5.90 6.43 -11.01
N ALA A 97 6.29 6.69 -9.75
CA ALA A 97 7.60 6.27 -9.24
C ALA A 97 7.72 4.73 -9.17
N LYS A 98 6.66 4.05 -8.72
CA LYS A 98 6.62 2.59 -8.69
C LYS A 98 6.76 2.00 -10.10
N GLU A 99 6.08 2.58 -11.08
CA GLU A 99 6.18 2.19 -12.49
C GLU A 99 7.60 2.39 -13.03
N GLN A 100 8.22 3.54 -12.76
CA GLN A 100 9.58 3.84 -13.20
C GLN A 100 10.63 2.89 -12.61
N LEU A 101 10.47 2.49 -11.35
CA LEU A 101 11.38 1.56 -10.67
C LEU A 101 11.09 0.08 -10.99
N GLY A 102 10.13 -0.19 -11.89
CA GLY A 102 9.70 -1.56 -12.19
C GLY A 102 9.04 -2.27 -11.01
N MET A 103 8.69 -1.52 -9.96
CA MET A 103 7.95 -1.99 -8.80
C MET A 103 6.48 -2.08 -9.16
N GLN A 104 6.15 -3.01 -10.05
CA GLN A 104 4.77 -3.45 -10.13
C GLN A 104 4.42 -4.07 -8.78
N GLU A 105 3.78 -3.29 -7.90
CA GLU A 105 2.70 -3.89 -7.14
C GLU A 105 1.87 -4.59 -8.21
N LYS A 106 1.71 -5.91 -8.06
CA LYS A 106 0.59 -6.58 -8.69
C LYS A 106 -0.63 -5.84 -8.13
N LYS A 107 -1.05 -4.76 -8.81
CA LYS A 107 -2.44 -4.40 -8.89
C LYS A 107 -3.09 -5.75 -9.06
N LYS A 108 -3.93 -6.17 -8.10
CA LYS A 108 -4.93 -7.20 -8.36
C LYS A 108 -5.78 -6.61 -9.48
N ALA A 109 -5.23 -6.65 -10.69
CA ALA A 109 -5.94 -6.49 -11.92
C ALA A 109 -7.06 -7.49 -11.74
N LYS A 110 -8.28 -6.99 -11.85
CA LYS A 110 -9.41 -7.83 -12.19
C LYS A 110 -8.98 -8.61 -13.44
N SER A 111 -8.40 -9.80 -13.29
CA SER A 111 -8.22 -10.73 -14.38
C SER A 111 -9.60 -11.31 -14.65
N GLN A 112 -10.39 -10.55 -15.40
CA GLN A 112 -11.42 -11.16 -16.21
C GLN A 112 -10.66 -12.10 -17.16
N ASN A 113 -10.93 -13.41 -17.02
CA ASN A 113 -10.39 -14.53 -17.82
C ASN A 113 -9.08 -15.20 -17.39
N GLU A 114 -8.88 -15.47 -16.10
CA GLU A 114 -8.37 -16.79 -15.73
C GLU A 114 -9.57 -17.65 -15.32
N ALA A 115 -9.70 -18.87 -15.85
CA ALA A 115 -10.74 -19.79 -15.41
C ALA A 115 -10.68 -19.90 -13.88
N LYS A 116 -11.76 -19.49 -13.19
CA LYS A 116 -11.85 -19.45 -11.73
C LYS A 116 -11.86 -20.88 -11.17
N ILE A 117 -10.73 -21.60 -11.22
CA ILE A 117 -10.63 -22.97 -10.72
C ILE A 117 -10.35 -22.92 -9.22
N ILE A 118 -11.22 -23.52 -8.42
CA ILE A 118 -11.06 -23.57 -6.95
C ILE A 118 -10.90 -25.01 -6.50
N ASP A 119 -9.84 -25.25 -5.72
CA ASP A 119 -9.55 -26.56 -5.12
C ASP A 119 -9.96 -26.54 -3.65
N PHE A 120 -10.95 -27.36 -3.31
CA PHE A 120 -11.54 -27.41 -1.97
C PHE A 120 -10.61 -28.01 -0.91
N ASN A 121 -9.56 -28.72 -1.33
CA ASN A 121 -8.54 -29.28 -0.45
C ASN A 121 -7.44 -28.29 -0.07
N LEU A 122 -7.45 -27.08 -0.64
CA LEU A 122 -6.52 -26.04 -0.22
C LEU A 122 -6.97 -25.37 1.09
N PRO A 123 -6.01 -24.91 1.91
CA PRO A 123 -6.33 -24.13 3.11
C PRO A 123 -7.18 -22.90 2.80
N ILE A 124 -8.19 -22.66 3.64
CA ILE A 124 -9.13 -21.53 3.53
C ILE A 124 -8.39 -20.20 3.43
N LYS A 125 -7.27 -20.02 4.14
CA LYS A 125 -6.42 -18.82 4.07
C LYS A 125 -5.86 -18.60 2.65
N LYS A 126 -5.33 -19.64 2.02
CA LYS A 126 -4.80 -19.54 0.65
C LYS A 126 -5.91 -19.16 -0.33
N LEU A 127 -7.09 -19.73 -0.17
CA LEU A 127 -8.25 -19.43 -1.01
C LEU A 127 -8.76 -18.00 -0.81
N ALA A 128 -8.84 -17.53 0.45
CA ALA A 128 -9.25 -16.17 0.78
C ALA A 128 -8.27 -15.11 0.27
N ASP A 129 -6.96 -15.40 0.29
CA ASP A 129 -5.94 -14.49 -0.25
C ASP A 129 -5.99 -14.41 -1.78
N LYS A 130 -6.28 -15.55 -2.43
CA LYS A 130 -6.36 -15.69 -3.89
C LYS A 130 -7.63 -15.06 -4.47
N TYR A 131 -8.77 -15.24 -3.80
CA TYR A 131 -10.09 -14.89 -4.34
C TYR A 131 -10.79 -13.82 -3.47
N PRO A 132 -10.90 -12.56 -3.93
CA PRO A 132 -11.48 -11.47 -3.12
C PRO A 132 -12.93 -11.68 -2.68
N ASP A 133 -13.72 -12.40 -3.49
CA ASP A 133 -15.12 -12.75 -3.27
C ASP A 133 -15.30 -14.01 -2.38
N PHE A 134 -14.23 -14.77 -2.12
CA PHE A 134 -14.29 -16.04 -1.38
C PHE A 134 -14.89 -15.91 0.02
N VAL A 135 -14.43 -14.93 0.81
CA VAL A 135 -14.88 -14.74 2.19
C VAL A 135 -16.39 -14.47 2.24
N GLN A 136 -16.90 -13.73 1.25
CA GLN A 136 -18.31 -13.42 1.17
C GLN A 136 -19.14 -14.65 0.74
N ILE A 137 -18.68 -15.41 -0.26
CA ILE A 137 -19.34 -16.66 -0.69
C ILE A 137 -19.45 -17.65 0.48
N MET A 138 -18.36 -17.85 1.23
CA MET A 138 -18.35 -18.73 2.40
C MET A 138 -19.30 -18.23 3.49
N TYR A 139 -19.33 -16.92 3.75
CA TYR A 139 -20.26 -16.33 4.71
C TYR A 139 -21.73 -16.62 4.33
N ASP A 140 -22.08 -16.42 3.06
CA ASP A 140 -23.44 -16.65 2.53
C ASP A 140 -23.82 -18.14 2.56
N CYS A 141 -22.84 -19.04 2.48
CA CYS A 141 -23.06 -20.48 2.64
C CYS A 141 -23.35 -20.91 4.08
N GLY A 142 -23.03 -20.07 5.08
CA GLY A 142 -23.24 -20.33 6.50
C GLY A 142 -21.98 -20.29 7.36
N PHE A 143 -20.80 -20.01 6.78
CA PHE A 143 -19.54 -19.86 7.52
C PHE A 143 -19.43 -18.48 8.18
N THR A 144 -20.42 -18.08 8.98
CA THR A 144 -20.56 -16.72 9.54
C THR A 144 -19.34 -16.27 10.35
N ARG A 145 -18.66 -17.22 11.01
CA ARG A 145 -17.45 -16.98 11.81
C ARG A 145 -16.22 -16.59 10.98
N ILE A 146 -16.24 -16.76 9.66
CA ILE A 146 -15.07 -16.49 8.79
C ILE A 146 -14.57 -15.04 8.86
N LYS A 147 -15.44 -14.10 9.24
CA LYS A 147 -15.13 -12.67 9.38
C LYS A 147 -14.52 -12.30 10.74
N ILE A 148 -14.41 -13.24 11.68
CA ILE A 148 -13.78 -12.98 12.99
C ILE A 148 -12.31 -12.61 12.77
N PRO A 149 -11.84 -11.45 13.29
CA PRO A 149 -10.45 -11.04 13.16
C PRO A 149 -9.48 -12.12 13.64
N GLY A 150 -8.43 -12.39 12.86
CA GLY A 150 -7.41 -13.39 13.19
C GLY A 150 -7.78 -14.85 12.87
N LEU A 151 -9.07 -15.20 12.67
CA LEU A 151 -9.48 -16.58 12.42
C LEU A 151 -8.82 -17.18 11.16
N LEU A 152 -8.82 -16.42 10.06
CA LEU A 152 -8.19 -16.81 8.80
C LEU A 152 -6.67 -17.00 8.94
N ASN A 153 -6.01 -16.19 9.78
CA ASN A 153 -4.57 -16.25 9.99
C ASN A 153 -4.17 -17.37 10.97
N THR A 154 -5.11 -17.92 11.74
CA THR A 154 -4.87 -19.03 12.66
C THR A 154 -5.41 -20.33 12.07
N VAL A 155 -6.68 -20.67 12.32
CA VAL A 155 -7.27 -21.94 11.88
C VAL A 155 -7.41 -22.03 10.36
N GLY A 156 -7.59 -20.89 9.67
CA GLY A 156 -7.69 -20.87 8.21
C GLY A 156 -6.44 -21.36 7.47
N ARG A 157 -5.27 -21.42 8.12
CA ARG A 157 -4.03 -21.96 7.53
C ARG A 157 -4.03 -23.49 7.40
N VAL A 158 -4.83 -24.17 8.21
CA VAL A 158 -4.87 -25.65 8.28
C VAL A 158 -6.23 -26.22 7.92
N MET A 159 -7.30 -25.43 8.05
CA MET A 159 -8.67 -25.83 7.74
C MET A 159 -8.94 -25.72 6.23
N THR A 160 -9.59 -26.74 5.66
CA THR A 160 -10.10 -26.78 4.27
C THR A 160 -11.63 -26.64 4.25
N ILE A 161 -12.21 -26.44 3.07
CA ILE A 161 -13.66 -26.26 2.93
C ILE A 161 -14.45 -27.51 3.35
N PRO A 162 -14.09 -28.75 2.91
CA PRO A 162 -14.81 -29.96 3.32
C PRO A 162 -14.75 -30.19 4.83
N LEU A 163 -13.58 -30.00 5.45
CA LEU A 163 -13.41 -30.14 6.90
C LEU A 163 -14.22 -29.09 7.67
N GLY A 164 -14.24 -27.85 7.19
CA GLY A 164 -15.06 -26.78 7.77
C GLY A 164 -16.55 -27.06 7.63
N ALA A 165 -16.99 -27.53 6.47
CA ALA A 165 -18.38 -27.88 6.20
C ALA A 165 -18.85 -29.01 7.12
N GLN A 166 -18.03 -30.06 7.27
CA GLN A 166 -18.29 -31.16 8.22
C GLN A 166 -18.38 -30.66 9.66
N ALA A 167 -17.42 -29.84 10.12
CA ALA A 167 -17.40 -29.31 11.48
C ALA A 167 -18.61 -28.41 11.79
N MET A 168 -19.10 -27.67 10.80
CA MET A 168 -20.23 -26.75 10.93
C MET A 168 -21.57 -27.35 10.51
N LYS A 169 -21.61 -28.64 10.14
CA LYS A 169 -22.80 -29.33 9.60
C LYS A 169 -23.43 -28.58 8.41
N ILE A 170 -22.59 -28.03 7.55
CA ILE A 170 -22.98 -27.36 6.30
C ILE A 170 -22.87 -28.38 5.17
N ASP A 171 -23.89 -28.42 4.31
CA ASP A 171 -23.86 -29.26 3.11
C ASP A 171 -22.80 -28.76 2.11
N LEU A 172 -21.83 -29.61 1.80
CA LEU A 172 -20.75 -29.29 0.87
C LEU A 172 -21.26 -29.03 -0.55
N ALA A 173 -22.34 -29.70 -0.97
CA ALA A 173 -22.95 -29.48 -2.28
C ALA A 173 -23.51 -28.05 -2.42
N LYS A 174 -24.06 -27.50 -1.34
CA LYS A 174 -24.50 -26.09 -1.29
C LYS A 174 -23.33 -25.14 -1.48
N VAL A 175 -22.19 -25.42 -0.85
CA VAL A 175 -20.98 -24.59 -0.98
C VAL A 175 -20.45 -24.65 -2.41
N LYS A 176 -20.35 -25.85 -2.99
CA LYS A 176 -19.94 -26.04 -4.38
C LYS A 176 -20.81 -25.22 -5.34
N LYS A 177 -22.13 -25.34 -5.22
CA LYS A 177 -23.09 -24.59 -6.06
C LYS A 177 -22.89 -23.08 -5.94
N ALA A 178 -22.66 -22.56 -4.75
CA ALA A 178 -22.44 -21.12 -4.54
C ALA A 178 -21.15 -20.62 -5.23
N PHE A 179 -20.10 -21.44 -5.29
CA PHE A 179 -18.91 -21.14 -6.07
C PHE A 179 -19.19 -21.22 -7.58
N GLU A 180 -19.89 -22.25 -8.05
CA GLU A 180 -20.25 -22.39 -9.46
C GLU A 180 -21.12 -21.22 -9.98
N GLU A 181 -22.09 -20.75 -9.19
CA GLU A 181 -22.93 -19.58 -9.49
C GLU A 181 -22.11 -18.28 -9.61
N LYS A 182 -20.93 -18.21 -8.98
CA LYS A 182 -19.98 -17.09 -9.07
C LYS A 182 -18.94 -17.28 -10.16
N GLY A 183 -19.14 -18.27 -11.03
CA GLY A 183 -18.31 -18.59 -12.18
C GLY A 183 -17.09 -19.44 -11.87
N TYR A 184 -17.04 -20.11 -10.71
CA TYR A 184 -15.94 -20.99 -10.36
C TYR A 184 -16.13 -22.42 -10.90
N LYS A 185 -15.03 -23.05 -11.31
CA LYS A 185 -14.97 -24.49 -11.54
C LYS A 185 -14.37 -25.15 -10.29
N VAL A 186 -15.18 -25.87 -9.53
CA VAL A 186 -14.72 -26.58 -8.35
C VAL A 186 -14.01 -27.87 -8.76
N ILE A 187 -12.85 -28.14 -8.18
CA ILE A 187 -12.10 -29.40 -8.31
C ILE A 187 -11.83 -29.99 -6.92
N ASN A 188 -11.73 -31.33 -6.88
CA ASN A 188 -11.46 -32.10 -5.67
C ASN A 188 -12.45 -31.79 -4.52
N ASP A 189 -13.74 -31.93 -4.79
CA ASP A 189 -14.85 -31.77 -3.82
C ASP A 189 -15.09 -32.99 -2.92
#